data_AF-A0A6B2V712-F1
#
_entry.id   AF-A0A6B2V712-F1
#
_cell.length_a   1.000
_cell.length_b   1.000
_cell.length_c   1.000
_cell.angle_alpha   90.00
_cell.angle_beta   90.00
_cell.angle_gamma   90.00
#
_symmetry.space_group_name_H-M   'P 1'
#
loop_
_entity.id
_entity.type
_entity.pdbx_description
1 polymer ?
#
loop_
_entity_poly.entity_id
_entity_poly.type
_entity_poly.pdbx_seq_one_letter_code
_entity_poly.pdbx_strand_id
1 'polypeptide(L)'
;VTRNPLAEPATLGVSGGAALGAVTLVTTVPLAGSWSLAGAAFAGAAASSVVVFGLAARGGFRQDRLVLIGFGVATATSALIALLVILTDPFNATKALTWLSGSTYGRTLPDVAPLGAVLAVGLAVAVARRAALDLVSLDEDTPRLLGLDTGRGRLGFLALSVLLSATAVAAAGTIGFVGLV
;
A
#
# COMPACT_ATOMS: atom_id res chain seq x y z
N VAL A 1 -8.45 -10.65 -5.30
CA VAL A 1 -9.03 -9.56 -6.13
C VAL A 1 -8.37 -9.44 -7.51
N THR A 2 -7.05 -9.48 -7.60
CA THR A 2 -6.31 -9.35 -8.87
C THR A 2 -6.17 -10.65 -9.66
N ARG A 3 -6.71 -11.79 -9.17
CA ARG A 3 -6.60 -13.15 -9.77
C ARG A 3 -5.19 -13.51 -10.28
N ASN A 4 -4.18 -12.82 -9.80
CA ASN A 4 -2.81 -12.97 -10.21
C ASN A 4 -2.06 -13.43 -8.96
N PRO A 5 -1.53 -14.67 -8.95
CA PRO A 5 -0.78 -15.21 -7.81
C PRO A 5 0.50 -14.42 -7.51
N LEU A 6 0.92 -13.51 -8.39
CA LEU A 6 2.08 -12.62 -8.19
C LEU A 6 1.71 -11.21 -7.72
N ALA A 7 0.42 -10.90 -7.53
CA ALA A 7 0.00 -9.56 -7.14
C ALA A 7 0.21 -9.31 -5.64
N GLU A 8 1.42 -8.86 -5.28
CA GLU A 8 1.70 -8.36 -3.93
C GLU A 8 1.44 -6.84 -3.83
N PRO A 9 1.16 -6.30 -2.64
CA PRO A 9 0.91 -4.86 -2.43
C PRO A 9 2.01 -3.94 -2.96
N ALA A 10 3.26 -4.40 -2.99
CA ALA A 10 4.38 -3.65 -3.56
C ALA A 10 4.21 -3.43 -5.08
N THR A 11 3.60 -4.38 -5.80
CA THR A 11 3.32 -4.25 -7.23
C THR A 11 2.23 -3.21 -7.53
N LEU A 12 1.41 -2.86 -6.54
CA LEU A 12 0.36 -1.84 -6.65
C LEU A 12 0.84 -0.43 -6.34
N GLY A 13 2.14 -0.21 -6.14
CA GLY A 13 2.72 1.12 -5.89
C GLY A 13 2.49 1.68 -4.47
N VAL A 14 1.83 0.92 -3.59
CA VAL A 14 1.55 1.32 -2.20
C VAL A 14 2.85 1.44 -1.40
N SER A 15 3.70 0.42 -1.48
CA SER A 15 5.00 0.40 -0.78
C SER A 15 5.94 1.49 -1.30
N GLY A 16 5.97 1.71 -2.62
CA GLY A 16 6.76 2.78 -3.23
C GLY A 16 6.28 4.17 -2.81
N GLY A 17 4.96 4.38 -2.74
CA GLY A 17 4.36 5.62 -2.23
C GLY A 17 4.69 5.88 -0.75
N ALA A 18 4.59 4.85 0.09
CA ALA A 18 4.96 4.95 1.50
C ALA A 18 6.43 5.28 1.69
N ALA A 19 7.30 4.60 0.94
CA ALA A 19 8.73 4.86 0.91
C ALA A 19 9.04 6.30 0.52
N LEU A 20 8.41 6.82 -0.53
CA LEU A 20 8.61 8.20 -0.96
C LEU A 20 8.15 9.21 0.11
N GLY A 21 7.00 8.96 0.73
CA GLY A 21 6.49 9.78 1.85
C GLY A 21 7.39 9.78 3.08
N ALA A 22 7.94 8.61 3.45
CA ALA A 22 8.89 8.51 4.55
C ALA A 22 10.21 9.21 4.24
N VAL A 23 10.77 8.97 3.05
CA VAL A 23 12.04 9.57 2.61
C VAL A 23 11.92 11.09 2.57
N THR A 24 10.87 11.63 1.93
CA THR A 24 10.62 13.09 1.90
C THR A 24 10.56 13.71 3.27
N LEU A 25 9.91 13.06 4.26
CA LEU A 25 9.89 13.60 5.62
C LEU A 25 11.26 13.56 6.27
N VAL A 26 12.01 12.45 6.13
CA VAL A 26 13.36 12.30 6.69
C VAL A 26 14.34 13.33 6.13
N THR A 27 14.21 13.68 4.84
CA THR A 27 15.09 14.64 4.20
C THR A 27 14.72 16.09 4.50
N THR A 28 13.45 16.39 4.77
CA THR A 28 12.96 17.77 5.01
C THR A 28 12.84 18.15 6.49
N VAL A 29 12.59 17.20 7.38
CA VAL A 29 12.33 17.45 8.81
C VAL A 29 13.31 16.65 9.68
N PRO A 30 14.40 17.29 10.17
CA PRO A 30 15.46 16.59 10.90
C PRO A 30 15.08 16.02 12.27
N LEU A 31 13.95 16.46 12.87
CA LEU A 31 13.42 15.98 14.16
C LEU A 31 12.09 15.21 14.02
N ALA A 32 11.81 14.61 12.86
CA ALA A 32 10.61 13.81 12.69
C ALA A 32 10.60 12.62 13.67
N GLY A 33 9.59 12.57 14.56
CA GLY A 33 9.35 11.43 15.43
C GLY A 33 8.74 10.24 14.68
N SER A 34 8.73 9.06 15.31
CA SER A 34 8.24 7.81 14.73
C SER A 34 6.80 7.90 14.22
N TRP A 35 5.94 8.65 14.92
CA TRP A 35 4.54 8.88 14.54
C TRP A 35 4.38 9.78 13.31
N SER A 36 5.19 10.85 13.20
CA SER A 36 5.18 11.68 12.00
C SER A 36 5.69 10.92 10.78
N LEU A 37 6.68 10.05 10.97
CA LEU A 37 7.22 9.21 9.90
C LEU A 37 6.19 8.18 9.41
N ALA A 38 5.50 7.51 10.35
CA ALA A 38 4.39 6.61 10.04
C ALA A 38 3.25 7.35 9.32
N GLY A 39 2.91 8.57 9.76
CA GLY A 39 1.90 9.41 9.12
C GLY A 39 2.28 9.80 7.69
N ALA A 40 3.52 10.19 7.45
CA ALA A 40 4.02 10.53 6.11
C ALA A 40 4.07 9.30 5.18
N ALA A 41 4.49 8.15 5.70
CA ALA A 41 4.44 6.89 4.97
C ALA A 41 3.00 6.50 4.59
N PHE A 42 2.06 6.61 5.54
CA PHE A 42 0.65 6.33 5.28
C PHE A 42 0.06 7.30 4.24
N ALA A 43 0.36 8.60 4.36
CA ALA A 43 -0.09 9.61 3.41
C ALA A 43 0.48 9.36 2.00
N GLY A 44 1.76 8.99 1.90
CA GLY A 44 2.41 8.64 0.63
C GLY A 44 1.79 7.39 -0.01
N ALA A 45 1.52 6.35 0.78
CA ALA A 45 0.81 5.16 0.31
C ALA A 45 -0.61 5.48 -0.17
N ALA A 46 -1.36 6.28 0.59
CA ALA A 46 -2.71 6.69 0.23
C ALA A 46 -2.72 7.50 -1.07
N ALA A 47 -1.82 8.48 -1.21
CA ALA A 47 -1.69 9.29 -2.42
C ALA A 47 -1.36 8.43 -3.65
N SER A 48 -0.38 7.54 -3.53
CA SER A 48 -0.02 6.59 -4.60
C SER A 48 -1.21 5.71 -5.01
N SER A 49 -1.95 5.21 -4.02
CA SER A 49 -3.12 4.36 -4.26
C SER A 49 -4.25 5.12 -4.95
N VAL A 50 -4.49 6.37 -4.57
CA VAL A 50 -5.47 7.24 -5.25
C VAL A 50 -5.07 7.49 -6.71
N VAL A 51 -3.78 7.70 -6.98
CA VAL A 51 -3.27 7.84 -8.35
C VAL A 51 -3.52 6.57 -9.16
N VAL A 52 -3.14 5.40 -8.62
CA VAL A 52 -3.32 4.11 -9.29
C VAL A 52 -4.80 3.83 -9.57
N PHE A 53 -5.66 3.99 -8.57
CA PHE A 53 -7.09 3.74 -8.72
C PHE A 53 -7.80 4.78 -9.59
N GLY A 54 -7.43 6.06 -9.50
CA GLY A 54 -7.99 7.10 -10.36
C GLY A 54 -7.68 6.87 -11.83
N LEU A 55 -6.45 6.45 -12.15
CA LEU A 55 -6.05 6.11 -13.52
C LEU A 55 -6.68 4.79 -14.00
N ALA A 56 -6.83 3.81 -13.11
CA ALA A 56 -7.51 2.55 -13.41
C ALA A 56 -9.02 2.73 -13.64
N ALA A 57 -9.67 3.62 -12.89
CA ALA A 57 -11.11 3.89 -12.97
C ALA A 57 -11.53 4.41 -14.34
N ARG A 58 -10.69 5.22 -15.00
CA ARG A 58 -10.93 5.74 -16.36
C ARG A 58 -11.02 4.64 -17.44
N GLY A 59 -10.57 3.42 -17.16
CA GLY A 59 -10.51 2.31 -18.11
C GLY A 59 -11.30 1.07 -17.71
N GLY A 60 -12.21 1.18 -16.74
CA GLY A 60 -13.09 0.07 -16.34
C GLY A 60 -12.42 -1.03 -15.49
N PHE A 61 -11.39 -0.71 -14.69
CA PHE A 61 -10.73 -1.63 -13.77
C PHE A 61 -10.22 -2.94 -14.39
N ARG A 62 -9.81 -2.91 -15.66
CA ARG A 62 -9.15 -4.04 -16.30
C ARG A 62 -7.86 -4.41 -15.56
N GLN A 63 -7.69 -5.70 -15.28
CA GLN A 63 -6.57 -6.23 -14.50
C GLN A 63 -5.20 -5.85 -15.09
N ASP A 64 -5.02 -6.04 -16.40
CA ASP A 64 -3.76 -5.73 -17.10
C ASP A 64 -3.35 -4.26 -16.94
N ARG A 65 -4.34 -3.37 -17.01
CA ARG A 65 -4.14 -1.93 -16.85
C ARG A 65 -3.73 -1.60 -15.41
N LEU A 66 -4.36 -2.23 -14.43
CA LEU A 66 -4.07 -1.97 -13.01
C LEU A 66 -2.64 -2.40 -12.65
N VAL A 67 -2.17 -3.52 -13.23
CA VAL A 67 -0.77 -3.97 -13.11
C VAL A 67 0.19 -3.00 -13.80
N LEU A 68 -0.08 -2.59 -15.04
CA LEU A 68 0.75 -1.65 -15.78
C LEU A 68 0.87 -0.28 -15.09
N ILE A 69 -0.24 0.26 -14.59
CA ILE A 69 -0.27 1.52 -13.84
C ILE A 69 0.51 1.35 -12.53
N GLY A 70 0.26 0.28 -11.77
CA GLY A 70 0.97 -0.02 -10.52
C GLY A 70 2.49 -0.09 -10.74
N PHE A 71 2.92 -0.78 -11.79
CA PHE A 71 4.32 -0.87 -12.18
C PHE A 71 4.91 0.50 -12.54
N GLY A 72 4.20 1.31 -13.34
CA GLY A 72 4.63 2.67 -13.68
C GLY A 72 4.76 3.58 -12.47
N VAL A 73 3.85 3.47 -11.49
CA VAL A 73 3.94 4.21 -10.23
C VAL A 73 5.09 3.70 -9.36
N ALA A 74 5.34 2.40 -9.30
CA ALA A 74 6.46 1.81 -8.56
C ALA A 74 7.83 2.26 -9.10
N THR A 75 7.99 2.33 -10.43
CA THR A 75 9.22 2.82 -11.05
C THR A 75 9.40 4.32 -10.88
N ALA A 76 8.32 5.11 -11.04
CA ALA A 76 8.35 6.55 -10.81
C ALA A 76 8.71 6.89 -9.36
N THR A 77 8.11 6.18 -8.40
CA THR A 77 8.40 6.38 -6.98
C THR A 77 9.83 5.99 -6.62
N SER A 78 10.34 4.88 -7.15
CA SER A 78 11.75 4.49 -7.02
C SER A 78 12.72 5.56 -7.56
N ALA A 79 12.44 6.13 -8.74
CA ALA A 79 13.26 7.17 -9.32
C ALA A 79 13.28 8.45 -8.46
N LEU A 80 12.12 8.84 -7.90
CA LEU A 80 12.01 10.00 -7.01
C LEU A 80 12.74 9.77 -5.68
N ILE A 81 12.66 8.57 -5.11
CA ILE A 81 13.43 8.20 -3.91
C ILE A 81 14.93 8.34 -4.19
N ALA A 82 15.41 7.78 -5.31
CA ALA A 82 16.82 7.87 -5.68
C ALA A 82 17.28 9.33 -5.85
N LEU A 83 16.47 10.16 -6.52
CA LEU A 83 16.75 11.59 -6.66
C LEU A 83 16.85 12.30 -5.31
N LEU A 84 15.90 12.06 -4.40
CA LEU A 84 15.90 12.65 -3.06
C LEU A 84 17.12 12.24 -2.24
N VAL A 85 17.50 10.96 -2.31
CA VAL A 85 18.69 10.44 -1.62
C VAL A 85 19.96 11.12 -2.14
N ILE A 86 20.08 11.34 -3.45
CA ILE A 86 21.24 12.02 -4.06
C ILE A 86 21.31 13.49 -3.68
N LEU A 87 20.16 14.18 -3.62
CA LEU A 87 20.09 15.61 -3.31
C LEU A 87 20.24 15.93 -1.82
N THR A 88 20.17 14.93 -0.95
CA THR A 88 20.18 15.14 0.51
C THR A 88 21.55 14.82 1.12
N ASP A 89 21.83 15.44 2.26
CA ASP A 89 22.97 15.14 3.12
C ASP A 89 23.17 13.62 3.36
N PRO A 90 24.42 13.11 3.29
CA PRO A 90 24.76 11.70 3.51
C PRO A 90 24.16 11.11 4.80
N PHE A 91 24.02 11.90 5.87
CA PHE A 91 23.48 11.41 7.13
C PHE A 91 21.99 11.06 7.03
N ASN A 92 21.22 11.85 6.29
CA ASN A 92 19.80 11.58 6.06
C ASN A 92 19.61 10.46 5.02
N ALA A 93 20.54 10.31 4.07
CA ALA A 93 20.55 9.19 3.14
C ALA A 93 20.65 7.84 3.87
N THR A 94 21.54 7.72 4.86
CA THR A 94 21.64 6.50 5.68
C THR A 94 20.33 6.20 6.42
N LYS A 95 19.71 7.21 7.03
CA LYS A 95 18.41 7.06 7.72
C LYS A 95 17.30 6.59 6.78
N ALA A 96 17.24 7.18 5.58
CA ALA A 96 16.29 6.80 4.54
C ALA A 96 16.47 5.33 4.12
N LEU A 97 17.71 4.92 3.84
CA LEU A 97 18.03 3.54 3.47
C LEU A 97 17.71 2.54 4.60
N THR A 98 17.97 2.90 5.86
CA THR A 98 17.60 2.06 7.02
C THR A 98 16.09 1.89 7.12
N TRP A 99 15.30 2.94 6.88
CA TRP A 99 13.83 2.84 6.92
C TRP A 99 13.28 1.98 5.76
N LEU A 100 13.87 2.12 4.57
CA LEU A 100 13.52 1.32 3.39
C LEU A 100 13.80 -0.18 3.58
N SER A 101 14.75 -0.55 4.44
CA SER A 101 14.99 -1.95 4.78
C SER A 101 13.84 -2.58 5.58
N GLY A 102 13.01 -1.76 6.22
CA GLY A 102 12.01 -2.22 7.19
C GLY A 102 12.63 -2.69 8.50
N SER A 103 11.97 -2.36 9.62
CA SER A 103 12.37 -2.83 10.94
C SER A 103 11.23 -2.70 11.96
N THR A 104 11.12 -3.69 12.84
CA THR A 104 10.31 -3.63 14.06
C THR A 104 11.09 -3.09 15.26
N TYR A 105 12.36 -2.72 15.06
CA TYR A 105 13.23 -2.23 16.11
C TYR A 105 12.72 -0.91 16.71
N GLY A 106 12.78 -0.79 18.04
CA GLY A 106 12.37 0.41 18.77
C GLY A 106 10.85 0.65 18.85
N ARG A 107 10.02 -0.35 18.50
CA ARG A 107 8.56 -0.26 18.62
C ARG A 107 8.09 -0.61 20.03
N THR A 108 7.17 0.21 20.55
CA THR A 108 6.60 0.07 21.89
C THR A 108 5.15 -0.38 21.83
N LEU A 109 4.60 -0.91 22.93
CA LEU A 109 3.18 -1.34 22.99
C LEU A 109 2.17 -0.28 22.51
N PRO A 110 2.35 1.03 22.80
CA PRO A 110 1.51 2.10 22.23
C PRO A 110 1.49 2.15 20.70
N ASP A 111 2.59 1.77 20.03
CA ASP A 111 2.69 1.76 18.56
C ASP A 111 1.94 0.55 17.95
N VAL A 112 1.71 -0.50 18.74
CA VAL A 112 1.03 -1.74 18.31
C VAL A 112 -0.49 -1.62 18.40
N ALA A 113 -1.00 -0.87 19.37
CA ALA A 113 -2.44 -0.66 19.58
C ALA A 113 -3.20 -0.18 18.33
N PRO A 114 -2.77 0.88 17.59
CA PRO A 114 -3.44 1.30 16.36
C PRO A 114 -3.36 0.24 15.26
N LEU A 115 -2.26 -0.52 15.20
CA LEU A 115 -2.12 -1.62 14.26
C LEU A 115 -3.14 -2.73 14.51
N GLY A 116 -3.29 -3.11 15.78
CA GLY A 116 -4.25 -4.12 16.22
C GLY A 116 -5.69 -3.71 15.91
N ALA A 117 -6.03 -2.43 16.11
CA ALA A 117 -7.34 -1.91 15.77
C ALA A 117 -7.63 -1.98 14.26
N VAL A 118 -6.68 -1.55 13.43
CA VAL A 118 -6.82 -1.61 11.97
C VAL A 118 -6.91 -3.06 11.47
N LEU A 119 -6.11 -3.97 12.02
CA LEU A 119 -6.20 -5.39 11.72
C LEU A 119 -7.54 -6.00 12.13
N ALA A 120 -8.05 -5.66 13.32
CA ALA A 120 -9.34 -6.15 13.80
C ALA A 120 -10.49 -5.68 12.90
N VAL A 121 -10.49 -4.41 12.51
CA VAL A 121 -11.48 -3.85 11.57
C VAL A 121 -11.36 -4.53 10.20
N GLY A 122 -10.15 -4.69 9.69
CA GLY A 122 -9.92 -5.38 8.42
C GLY A 122 -10.41 -6.82 8.42
N LEU A 123 -10.14 -7.55 9.50
CA LEU A 123 -10.60 -8.92 9.68
C LEU A 123 -12.12 -8.99 9.78
N ALA A 124 -12.76 -8.10 10.55
CA ALA A 124 -14.21 -8.04 10.69
C ALA A 124 -14.89 -7.79 9.33
N VAL A 125 -14.37 -6.86 8.53
CA VAL A 125 -14.87 -6.58 7.18
C VAL A 125 -14.67 -7.76 6.23
N ALA A 126 -13.49 -8.40 6.29
CA ALA A 126 -13.19 -9.58 5.46
C ALA A 126 -14.15 -10.75 5.79
N VAL A 127 -14.37 -11.03 7.07
CA VAL A 127 -15.28 -12.09 7.53
C VAL A 127 -16.73 -11.78 7.15
N ALA A 128 -17.18 -10.54 7.35
CA ALA A 128 -18.54 -10.12 7.01
C ALA A 128 -18.83 -10.18 5.49
N ARG A 129 -17.79 -10.02 4.66
CA ARG A 129 -17.91 -9.98 3.19
C ARG A 129 -17.32 -11.22 2.50
N ARG A 130 -17.10 -12.32 3.24
CA ARG A 130 -16.51 -13.57 2.72
C ARG A 130 -17.18 -14.10 1.45
N ALA A 131 -18.51 -14.10 1.39
CA ALA A 131 -19.25 -14.58 0.23
C ALA A 131 -19.03 -13.72 -1.03
N ALA A 132 -18.79 -12.41 -0.85
CA ALA A 132 -18.47 -11.51 -1.95
C ALA A 132 -17.00 -11.65 -2.39
N LEU A 133 -16.09 -12.03 -1.48
CA LEU A 133 -14.70 -12.35 -1.82
C LEU A 133 -14.62 -13.65 -2.64
N ASP A 134 -15.37 -14.68 -2.26
CA ASP A 134 -15.46 -15.95 -2.98
C ASP A 134 -16.10 -15.80 -4.37
N LEU A 135 -17.04 -14.88 -4.52
CA LEU A 135 -17.63 -14.58 -5.83
C LEU A 135 -16.66 -13.80 -6.75
N VAL A 136 -15.79 -12.97 -6.19
CA VAL A 136 -14.76 -12.24 -6.98
C VAL A 136 -13.64 -13.19 -7.44
N SER A 137 -13.40 -14.30 -6.75
CA SER A 137 -12.42 -15.31 -7.16
C SER A 137 -12.94 -16.28 -8.23
N LEU A 138 -14.26 -16.48 -8.37
CA LEU A 138 -14.84 -17.49 -9.25
C LEU A 138 -14.91 -17.10 -10.75
N ASP A 139 -15.51 -15.96 -11.14
CA ASP A 139 -15.32 -15.40 -12.50
C ASP A 139 -15.86 -13.96 -12.67
N GLU A 140 -15.55 -13.24 -13.76
CA GLU A 140 -15.98 -11.83 -13.98
C GLU A 140 -17.40 -11.77 -14.59
N ASP A 141 -17.82 -12.83 -15.28
CA ASP A 141 -19.11 -12.92 -15.98
C ASP A 141 -20.24 -13.51 -15.11
N THR A 142 -19.92 -14.44 -14.19
CA THR A 142 -20.91 -15.07 -13.28
C THR A 142 -21.62 -14.07 -12.35
N PRO A 143 -20.93 -13.10 -11.71
CA PRO A 143 -21.59 -12.20 -10.76
C PRO A 143 -22.37 -11.06 -11.45
N ARG A 144 -21.99 -10.69 -12.69
CA ARG A 144 -22.75 -9.72 -13.51
C ARG A 144 -24.12 -10.26 -13.90
N LEU A 145 -24.22 -11.56 -14.18
CA LEU A 145 -25.49 -12.25 -14.44
C LEU A 145 -26.42 -12.30 -13.20
N LEU A 146 -25.87 -12.16 -12.00
CA LEU A 146 -26.60 -12.12 -10.72
C LEU A 146 -26.96 -10.70 -10.25
N GLY A 147 -26.68 -9.66 -11.05
CA GLY A 147 -26.97 -8.27 -10.70
C GLY A 147 -26.04 -7.66 -9.65
N LEU A 148 -24.92 -8.33 -9.32
CA LEU A 148 -23.92 -7.80 -8.41
C LEU A 148 -22.99 -6.84 -9.14
N ASP A 149 -22.90 -5.63 -8.61
CA ASP A 149 -22.06 -4.56 -9.14
C ASP A 149 -20.58 -4.80 -8.76
N THR A 150 -19.95 -5.76 -9.46
CA THR A 150 -18.59 -6.26 -9.18
C THR A 150 -17.56 -5.16 -9.12
N GLY A 151 -17.73 -4.08 -9.91
CA GLY A 151 -16.84 -2.93 -9.91
C GLY A 151 -16.76 -2.21 -8.56
N ARG A 152 -17.90 -2.00 -7.90
CA ARG A 152 -17.96 -1.31 -6.59
C ARG A 152 -17.47 -2.19 -5.45
N GLY A 153 -17.83 -3.48 -5.46
CA GLY A 153 -17.32 -4.44 -4.48
C GLY A 153 -15.81 -4.63 -4.57
N ARG A 154 -15.28 -4.76 -5.79
CA ARG A 154 -13.85 -4.89 -6.09
C ARG A 154 -13.06 -3.67 -5.61
N LEU A 155 -13.58 -2.46 -5.81
CA LEU A 155 -13.02 -1.22 -5.29
C LEU A 155 -12.93 -1.21 -3.76
N GLY A 156 -13.99 -1.64 -3.06
CA GLY A 156 -14.00 -1.72 -1.60
C GLY A 156 -12.92 -2.65 -1.05
N PHE A 157 -12.73 -3.81 -1.66
CA PHE A 157 -11.68 -4.74 -1.26
C PHE A 157 -10.27 -4.25 -1.61
N LEU A 158 -10.08 -3.59 -2.76
CA LEU A 158 -8.82 -2.95 -3.12
C LEU A 158 -8.46 -1.83 -2.14
N ALA A 159 -9.42 -0.99 -1.78
CA ALA A 159 -9.23 0.06 -0.77
C ALA A 159 -8.87 -0.53 0.60
N LEU A 160 -9.55 -1.61 1.01
CA LEU A 160 -9.25 -2.30 2.28
C LEU A 160 -7.84 -2.92 2.26
N SER A 161 -7.45 -3.60 1.18
CA SER A 161 -6.11 -4.15 1.02
C SER A 161 -5.05 -3.05 1.09
N VAL A 162 -5.27 -1.94 0.39
CA VAL A 162 -4.39 -0.78 0.44
C VAL A 162 -4.27 -0.23 1.86
N LEU A 163 -5.38 -0.08 2.57
CA LEU A 163 -5.39 0.46 3.92
C LEU A 163 -4.62 -0.45 4.90
N LEU A 164 -4.85 -1.75 4.83
CA LEU A 164 -4.12 -2.74 5.63
C LEU A 164 -2.63 -2.74 5.30
N SER A 165 -2.27 -2.77 4.01
CA SER A 165 -0.87 -2.73 3.57
C SER A 165 -0.17 -1.42 3.93
N ALA A 166 -0.82 -0.27 3.73
CA ALA A 166 -0.30 1.04 4.09
C ALA A 166 -0.04 1.15 5.59
N THR A 167 -0.95 0.62 6.42
CA THR A 167 -0.79 0.60 7.87
C THR A 167 0.37 -0.30 8.30
N ALA A 168 0.49 -1.50 7.69
CA ALA A 168 1.60 -2.40 7.93
C ALA A 168 2.94 -1.76 7.55
N VAL A 169 3.02 -1.14 6.37
CA VAL A 169 4.24 -0.48 5.89
C VAL A 169 4.59 0.76 6.71
N ALA A 170 3.61 1.55 7.15
CA ALA A 170 3.85 2.69 8.03
C ALA A 170 4.44 2.26 9.40
N ALA A 171 4.08 1.06 9.87
CA ALA A 171 4.51 0.56 11.17
C ALA A 171 5.74 -0.34 11.15
N ALA A 172 6.05 -1.02 10.06
CA ALA A 172 7.19 -1.92 9.97
C ALA A 172 8.22 -1.49 8.90
N GLY A 173 7.91 -0.46 8.11
CA GLY A 173 8.65 -0.10 6.91
C GLY A 173 8.31 -1.02 5.73
N THR A 174 9.06 -0.92 4.64
CA THR A 174 8.79 -1.70 3.42
C THR A 174 9.31 -3.13 3.54
N ILE A 175 8.44 -4.06 3.95
CA ILE A 175 8.71 -5.50 3.97
C ILE A 175 8.00 -6.15 2.78
N GLY A 176 8.75 -6.72 1.84
CA GLY A 176 8.23 -7.46 0.69
C GLY A 176 7.97 -8.94 0.98
N PHE A 177 7.35 -9.65 0.03
CA PHE A 177 7.16 -11.11 0.02
C PHE A 177 6.28 -11.75 1.11
N VAL A 178 5.90 -11.01 2.16
CA VAL A 178 5.04 -11.55 3.24
C VAL A 178 3.66 -11.98 2.76
N GLY A 179 3.12 -11.31 1.74
CA GLY A 179 1.81 -11.66 1.17
C GLY A 179 1.85 -12.73 0.08
N LEU A 180 3.04 -13.20 -0.29
CA LEU A 180 3.27 -14.10 -1.42
C LEU A 180 3.64 -15.53 -0.97
N VAL A 181 4.14 -15.69 0.27
CA VAL A 181 4.47 -16.97 0.91
C VAL A 181 3.31 -17.44 1.78
#